data_AF-A0AAV9DNV2-F1
#
_entry.id   AF-A0AAV9DNV2-F1
#
_cell.length_a   1.000
_cell.length_b   1.000
_cell.length_c   1.000
_cell.angle_alpha   90.00
_cell.angle_beta   90.00
_cell.angle_gamma   90.00
#
_symmetry.space_group_name_H-M   'P 1'
#
loop_
_entity.id
_entity.type
_entity.pdbx_description
1 polymer ?
#
loop_
_entity_poly.entity_id
_entity_poly.type
_entity_poly.pdbx_seq_one_letter_code
_entity_poly.pdbx_strand_id
1 'polypeptide(L)'
;MMVLSSLVGHGKAVSFVKFVDSQTLVSASTDGTLKLWDLNRTSSSGLSTDACSLTFTGHTNEKNFVGLTTYDGYIACGSETNEVYAYYRSLPMPITSHKFGSIDSISGQETSDDNGQFVSSVCWRGKSNMVVAANSTGTIKLLEMV
;
A
#
# COMPACT_ATOMS: atom_id res chain seq x y z
N MET A 1 14.10 -2.37 24.41
CA MET A 1 13.18 -3.13 23.53
C MET A 1 13.74 -4.55 23.38
N MET A 2 12.89 -5.57 23.28
CA MET A 2 13.28 -6.96 23.02
C MET A 2 12.82 -7.34 21.62
N VAL A 3 13.67 -8.01 20.84
CA VAL A 3 13.32 -8.53 19.51
C VAL A 3 12.62 -9.87 19.70
N LEU A 4 11.40 -10.01 19.17
CA LEU A 4 10.65 -11.26 19.21
C LEU A 4 10.92 -12.14 17.97
N SER A 5 10.96 -11.52 16.78
CA SER A 5 11.26 -12.19 15.51
C SER A 5 11.67 -11.17 14.45
N SER A 6 12.41 -11.62 13.43
CA SER A 6 12.78 -10.80 12.26
C SER A 6 12.16 -11.40 11.00
N LEU A 7 11.19 -10.71 10.40
CA LEU A 7 10.50 -11.16 9.18
C LEU A 7 11.35 -10.81 7.95
N VAL A 8 11.71 -11.83 7.15
CA VAL A 8 12.60 -11.65 5.99
C VAL A 8 11.86 -12.05 4.73
N GLY A 9 11.89 -11.21 3.69
CA GLY A 9 11.33 -11.57 2.39
C GLY A 9 11.21 -10.46 1.36
N HIS A 10 11.23 -9.18 1.76
CA HIS A 10 11.30 -8.08 0.78
C HIS A 10 12.70 -7.97 0.16
N GLY A 11 12.75 -7.61 -1.11
CA GLY A 11 14.00 -7.47 -1.88
C GLY A 11 14.63 -6.08 -1.77
N LYS A 12 13.90 -5.10 -1.24
CA LYS A 12 14.35 -3.72 -1.02
C LYS A 12 13.80 -3.17 0.30
N ALA A 13 13.99 -1.88 0.53
CA ALA A 13 13.61 -1.21 1.77
C ALA A 13 12.09 -1.28 2.00
N VAL A 14 11.71 -1.71 3.20
CA VAL A 14 10.33 -1.66 3.69
C VAL A 14 10.01 -0.21 4.07
N SER A 15 9.07 0.40 3.35
CA SER A 15 8.68 1.80 3.53
C SER A 15 7.57 1.98 4.55
N PHE A 16 6.64 1.02 4.65
CA PHE A 16 5.53 1.06 5.59
C PHE A 16 5.19 -0.32 6.15
N VAL A 17 4.67 -0.35 7.38
CA VAL A 17 4.12 -1.56 8.03
C VAL A 17 2.82 -1.18 8.74
N LYS A 18 1.81 -2.04 8.65
CA LYS A 18 0.52 -1.91 9.35
C LYS A 18 0.08 -3.26 9.90
N PHE A 19 -0.55 -3.25 11.07
CA PHE A 19 -1.34 -4.40 11.51
C PHE A 19 -2.63 -4.46 10.70
N VAL A 20 -2.98 -5.66 10.23
CA VAL A 20 -4.31 -5.94 9.64
C VAL A 20 -5.24 -6.39 10.76
N ASP A 21 -4.74 -7.24 11.66
CA ASP A 21 -5.40 -7.70 12.89
C ASP A 21 -4.32 -8.06 13.94
N SER A 22 -4.67 -8.72 15.05
CA SER A 22 -3.73 -9.08 16.12
C SER A 22 -2.65 -10.09 15.73
N GLN A 23 -2.84 -10.82 14.63
CA GLN A 23 -1.97 -11.93 14.22
C GLN A 23 -1.37 -11.72 12.82
N THR A 24 -1.78 -10.69 12.10
CA THR A 24 -1.31 -10.43 10.75
C THR A 24 -0.86 -9.00 10.53
N LEU A 25 0.24 -8.88 9.80
CA LEU A 25 0.85 -7.62 9.38
C LEU A 25 0.81 -7.51 7.86
N VAL A 26 0.74 -6.29 7.35
CA VAL A 26 1.08 -5.99 5.96
C VAL A 26 2.24 -5.01 5.92
N SER A 27 3.17 -5.21 5.00
CA SER A 27 4.26 -4.28 4.70
C SER A 27 4.26 -3.87 3.24
N ALA A 28 4.74 -2.66 2.97
CA ALA A 28 5.00 -2.11 1.63
C ALA A 28 6.50 -1.91 1.44
N SER A 29 7.00 -2.16 0.23
CA SER A 29 8.42 -2.07 -0.08
C SER A 29 8.64 -1.42 -1.44
N THR A 30 9.80 -0.80 -1.61
CA THR A 30 10.24 -0.25 -2.90
C THR A 30 10.70 -1.33 -3.90
N ASP A 31 10.45 -2.61 -3.59
CA ASP A 31 10.51 -3.72 -4.54
C ASP A 31 9.24 -3.90 -5.37
N GLY A 32 8.26 -3.00 -5.22
CA GLY A 32 6.99 -3.04 -5.95
C GLY A 32 6.00 -4.07 -5.42
N THR A 33 6.22 -4.57 -4.20
CA THR A 33 5.33 -5.56 -3.58
C THR A 33 4.83 -5.12 -2.21
N LEU A 34 3.62 -5.60 -1.87
CA LEU A 34 3.17 -5.67 -0.49
C LEU A 34 3.29 -7.12 -0.02
N LYS A 35 3.54 -7.35 1.27
CA LYS A 35 3.55 -8.70 1.85
C LYS A 35 2.64 -8.78 3.06
N LEU A 36 1.79 -9.81 3.08
CA LEU A 36 1.03 -10.21 4.26
C LEU A 36 1.89 -11.20 5.07
N TRP A 37 2.00 -10.96 6.37
CA TRP A 37 2.74 -11.79 7.29
C TRP A 37 1.79 -12.37 8.33
N ASP A 38 1.94 -13.66 8.61
CA ASP A 38 1.24 -14.35 9.68
C ASP A 38 2.22 -14.57 10.84
N LEU A 39 1.91 -13.92 11.97
CA LEU A 39 2.74 -13.94 13.16
C LEU A 39 2.79 -15.31 13.84
N ASN A 40 1.80 -16.18 13.63
CA ASN A 40 1.82 -17.54 14.15
C ASN A 40 2.83 -18.45 13.44
N ARG A 41 3.26 -18.04 12.24
CA ARG A 41 4.27 -18.74 11.44
C ARG A 41 5.68 -18.23 11.71
N THR A 42 5.85 -17.36 12.70
CA THR A 42 7.15 -16.82 13.07
C THR A 42 7.90 -17.78 13.98
N SER A 43 9.21 -17.87 13.77
CA SER A 43 10.10 -18.55 14.69
C SER A 43 10.36 -17.66 15.90
N SER A 44 10.23 -18.24 17.09
CA SER A 44 10.45 -17.58 18.39
C SER A 44 11.91 -17.24 18.67
N SER A 45 12.84 -17.60 17.77
CA SER A 45 14.27 -17.41 17.99
C SER A 45 15.05 -17.14 16.70
N GLY A 46 14.65 -16.12 15.93
CA GLY A 46 15.50 -15.58 14.87
C GLY A 46 14.77 -15.08 13.63
N LEU A 47 15.34 -15.42 12.46
CA LEU A 47 14.84 -15.00 11.15
C LEU A 47 13.66 -15.89 10.75
N SER A 48 12.55 -15.27 10.40
CA SER A 48 11.35 -15.92 9.89
C SER A 48 11.21 -15.64 8.39
N THR A 49 11.59 -16.61 7.56
CA THR A 49 11.44 -16.56 6.10
C THR A 49 10.06 -17.02 5.63
N ASP A 50 9.42 -17.90 6.40
CA ASP A 50 8.18 -18.60 5.99
C ASP A 50 6.91 -17.97 6.56
N ALA A 51 7.06 -16.81 7.21
CA ALA A 51 5.97 -16.04 7.79
C ALA A 51 5.19 -15.22 6.74
N CYS A 52 5.76 -14.99 5.56
CA CYS A 52 5.06 -14.35 4.45
C CYS A 52 3.98 -15.30 3.91
N SER A 53 2.71 -14.98 4.16
CA SER A 53 1.57 -15.80 3.72
C SER A 53 1.07 -15.42 2.34
N LEU A 54 1.22 -14.15 1.93
CA LEU A 54 0.81 -13.67 0.62
C LEU A 54 1.69 -12.50 0.16
N THR A 55 1.96 -12.43 -1.15
CA THR A 55 2.60 -11.27 -1.78
C THR A 55 1.61 -10.63 -2.75
N PHE A 56 1.40 -9.32 -2.61
CA PHE A 56 0.53 -8.53 -3.48
C PHE A 56 1.37 -7.78 -4.51
N THR A 57 0.91 -7.79 -5.75
CA THR A 57 1.57 -7.15 -6.89
C THR A 57 0.58 -6.27 -7.66
N GLY A 58 1.05 -5.55 -8.68
CA GLY A 58 0.21 -4.73 -9.56
C GLY A 58 0.46 -3.23 -9.42
N HIS A 59 0.66 -2.71 -8.21
CA HIS A 59 1.13 -1.34 -8.02
C HIS A 59 2.62 -1.22 -8.39
N THR A 60 3.03 -0.06 -8.89
CA THR A 60 4.44 0.30 -9.07
C THR A 60 4.95 1.06 -7.86
N ASN A 61 6.05 0.60 -7.28
CA ASN A 61 6.81 1.35 -6.29
C ASN A 61 8.29 0.95 -6.33
N GLU A 62 9.14 1.79 -6.92
CA GLU A 62 10.56 1.49 -7.08
C GLU A 62 11.48 2.47 -6.34
N LYS A 63 10.99 3.70 -6.09
CA LYS A 63 11.80 4.83 -5.61
C LYS A 63 11.15 5.60 -4.46
N ASN A 64 9.86 5.85 -4.55
CA ASN A 64 9.15 6.77 -3.65
C ASN A 64 8.50 6.02 -2.48
N PHE A 65 7.98 6.76 -1.51
CA PHE A 65 7.13 6.18 -0.47
C PHE A 65 5.67 6.48 -0.82
N VAL A 66 4.88 5.42 -0.96
CA VAL A 66 3.53 5.50 -1.56
C VAL A 66 2.37 5.36 -0.56
N GLY A 67 2.68 5.26 0.73
CA GLY A 67 1.68 5.08 1.79
C GLY A 67 1.10 3.67 1.86
N LEU A 68 0.55 3.33 3.03
CA LEU A 68 -0.09 2.04 3.29
C LEU A 68 -1.14 2.19 4.39
N THR A 69 -2.33 1.67 4.15
CA THR A 69 -3.44 1.68 5.11
C THR A 69 -4.22 0.37 5.05
N THR A 70 -4.87 0.02 6.16
CA THR A 70 -5.65 -1.21 6.30
C THR A 70 -6.98 -0.92 6.98
N TYR A 71 -8.03 -1.65 6.59
CA TYR A 71 -9.31 -1.64 7.29
C TYR A 71 -10.09 -2.91 6.95
N ASP A 72 -10.51 -3.68 7.96
CA ASP A 72 -11.39 -4.85 7.81
C ASP A 72 -10.98 -5.83 6.70
N GLY A 73 -9.68 -6.18 6.68
CA GLY A 73 -9.10 -7.06 5.66
C GLY A 73 -8.82 -6.41 4.30
N TYR A 74 -9.28 -5.18 4.08
CA TYR A 74 -8.84 -4.36 2.96
C TYR A 74 -7.49 -3.72 3.23
N ILE A 75 -6.72 -3.56 2.16
CA ILE A 75 -5.41 -2.92 2.14
C ILE A 75 -5.44 -1.89 1.01
N ALA A 76 -4.96 -0.67 1.25
CA ALA A 76 -4.73 0.30 0.18
C ALA A 76 -3.31 0.87 0.25
N CYS A 77 -2.76 1.15 -0.92
CA CYS A 77 -1.47 1.80 -1.11
C CYS A 77 -1.53 2.75 -2.31
N GLY A 78 -0.63 3.72 -2.35
CA GLY A 78 -0.38 4.50 -3.56
C GLY A 78 0.50 3.76 -4.57
N SER A 79 0.74 4.42 -5.70
CA SER A 79 1.65 3.95 -6.74
C SER A 79 2.37 5.11 -7.43
N GLU A 80 3.53 4.80 -7.99
CA GLU A 80 4.28 5.64 -8.93
C GLU A 80 3.61 5.81 -10.31
N THR A 81 2.48 5.14 -10.55
CA THR A 81 1.59 5.40 -11.70
C THR A 81 0.54 6.49 -11.44
N ASN A 82 0.68 7.24 -10.35
CA ASN A 82 -0.29 8.24 -9.88
C ASN A 82 -1.68 7.62 -9.58
N GLU A 83 -1.70 6.36 -9.17
CA GLU A 83 -2.90 5.60 -8.81
C GLU A 83 -2.92 5.20 -7.34
N VAL A 84 -4.12 5.08 -6.79
CA VAL A 84 -4.38 4.36 -5.54
C VAL A 84 -4.80 2.95 -5.90
N TYR A 85 -4.20 1.94 -5.29
CA TYR A 85 -4.63 0.55 -5.41
C TYR A 85 -5.30 0.11 -4.12
N ALA A 86 -6.36 -0.68 -4.27
CA ALA A 86 -6.99 -1.39 -3.18
C ALA A 86 -6.89 -2.90 -3.42
N TYR A 87 -6.70 -3.64 -2.33
CA TYR A 87 -6.58 -5.09 -2.28
C TYR A 87 -7.49 -5.63 -1.18
N TYR A 88 -7.83 -6.91 -1.30
CA TYR A 88 -8.37 -7.69 -0.20
C TYR A 88 -7.33 -8.72 0.24
N ARG A 89 -7.15 -8.92 1.55
CA ARG A 89 -6.04 -9.71 2.14
C ARG A 89 -5.88 -11.15 1.61
N SER A 90 -6.92 -11.72 0.99
CA SER A 90 -6.90 -13.07 0.44
C SER A 90 -6.65 -13.14 -1.07
N LEU A 91 -6.46 -12.01 -1.75
CA LEU A 91 -6.25 -11.92 -3.19
C LEU A 91 -4.88 -11.28 -3.49
N PRO A 92 -3.99 -11.91 -4.27
CA PRO A 92 -2.67 -11.37 -4.59
C PRO A 92 -2.73 -10.21 -5.60
N MET A 93 -3.82 -10.08 -6.35
CA MET A 93 -4.07 -9.00 -7.30
C MET A 93 -4.94 -7.89 -6.69
N PRO A 94 -4.85 -6.64 -7.19
CA PRO A 94 -5.72 -5.57 -6.72
C PRO A 94 -7.18 -5.86 -7.08
N ILE A 95 -8.09 -5.43 -6.20
CA ILE A 95 -9.54 -5.46 -6.46
C ILE A 95 -9.98 -4.28 -7.32
N THR A 96 -9.31 -3.13 -7.18
CA THR A 96 -9.55 -1.93 -7.99
C THR A 96 -8.36 -0.97 -7.88
N SER A 97 -8.29 -0.02 -8.82
CA SER A 97 -7.41 1.14 -8.75
C SER A 97 -8.15 2.42 -9.14
N HIS A 98 -7.64 3.57 -8.68
CA HIS A 98 -8.14 4.87 -9.08
C HIS A 98 -6.98 5.81 -9.41
N LYS A 99 -6.97 6.33 -10.63
CA LYS A 99 -5.98 7.29 -11.12
C LYS A 99 -6.32 8.71 -10.70
N PHE A 100 -5.35 9.43 -10.15
CA PHE A 100 -5.53 10.83 -9.77
C PHE A 100 -5.82 11.73 -10.97
N GLY A 101 -5.20 11.46 -12.11
CA GLY A 101 -5.15 12.39 -13.23
C GLY A 101 -4.24 13.59 -12.92
N SER A 102 -3.85 14.33 -13.95
CA SER A 102 -3.08 15.56 -13.80
C SER A 102 -3.99 16.73 -14.15
N ILE A 103 -4.15 17.73 -13.28
CA ILE A 103 -4.99 18.89 -13.59
C ILE A 103 -4.10 19.95 -14.24
N ASP A 104 -4.39 20.32 -15.48
CA ASP A 104 -3.77 21.47 -16.13
C ASP A 104 -4.13 22.73 -15.32
N SER A 105 -3.11 23.40 -14.78
CA SER A 105 -3.28 24.56 -13.90
C SER A 105 -3.89 25.78 -14.60
N ILE A 106 -3.88 25.80 -15.94
CA ILE A 106 -4.39 26.90 -16.77
C ILE A 106 -5.82 26.59 -17.21
N SER A 107 -6.06 25.38 -17.74
CA SER A 107 -7.38 24.99 -18.28
C SER A 107 -8.31 24.35 -17.26
N GLY A 108 -7.78 23.87 -16.13
CA GLY A 108 -8.51 23.09 -15.13
C GLY A 108 -8.92 21.70 -15.61
N GLN A 109 -8.49 21.27 -16.80
CA GLN A 109 -8.86 19.97 -17.37
C GLN A 109 -7.90 18.86 -16.94
N GLU A 110 -8.43 17.64 -16.83
CA GLU A 110 -7.61 16.45 -16.60
C GLU A 110 -6.79 16.11 -17.84
N THR A 111 -5.48 15.99 -17.65
CA THR A 111 -4.49 15.59 -18.64
C THR A 111 -3.91 14.23 -18.27
N SER A 112 -3.48 13.47 -19.28
CA SER A 112 -2.93 12.12 -19.12
C SER A 112 -1.42 12.09 -18.88
N ASP A 113 -0.76 13.25 -18.86
CA ASP A 113 0.70 13.33 -18.72
C ASP A 113 1.08 13.37 -17.24
N ASP A 114 1.46 12.21 -16.70
CA ASP A 114 1.73 12.06 -15.28
C ASP A 114 3.12 12.55 -14.87
N ASN A 115 4.04 12.93 -15.77
CA ASN A 115 5.36 13.51 -15.45
C ASN A 115 6.06 12.95 -14.16
N GLY A 116 5.99 11.64 -13.93
CA GLY A 116 6.55 10.99 -12.72
C GLY A 116 5.82 11.28 -11.39
N GLN A 117 4.57 11.73 -11.44
CA GLN A 117 3.68 11.91 -10.30
C GLN A 117 3.35 10.56 -9.65
N PHE A 118 3.16 10.59 -8.33
CA PHE A 118 2.86 9.39 -7.56
C PHE A 118 1.91 9.69 -6.42
N VAL A 119 1.13 8.69 -6.02
CA VAL A 119 0.37 8.77 -4.77
C VAL A 119 1.32 8.56 -3.61
N SER A 120 1.43 9.55 -2.74
CA SER A 120 2.41 9.62 -1.65
C SER A 120 1.82 9.20 -0.30
N SER A 121 0.50 9.30 -0.14
CA SER A 121 -0.16 8.99 1.12
C SER A 121 -1.58 8.47 0.90
N VAL A 122 -1.98 7.53 1.76
CA VAL A 122 -3.32 6.94 1.78
C VAL A 122 -3.79 6.72 3.22
N CYS A 123 -5.07 6.92 3.48
CA CYS A 123 -5.70 6.70 4.78
C CYS A 123 -7.11 6.15 4.59
N TRP A 124 -7.37 4.95 5.10
CA TRP A 124 -8.69 4.35 5.10
C TRP A 124 -9.48 4.86 6.32
N ARG A 125 -10.69 5.39 6.11
CA ARG A 125 -11.56 5.78 7.21
C ARG A 125 -12.15 4.52 7.87
N GLY A 126 -11.81 4.29 9.14
CA GLY A 126 -12.41 3.20 9.90
C GLY A 126 -13.94 3.24 9.90
N LYS A 127 -14.58 2.06 9.87
CA LYS A 127 -16.05 1.90 9.84
C LYS A 127 -16.71 2.50 8.59
N SER A 128 -15.97 2.58 7.49
CA SER A 128 -16.43 3.14 6.22
C SER A 128 -15.71 2.54 5.04
N ASN A 129 -16.34 2.61 3.88
CA ASN A 129 -15.77 2.36 2.56
C ASN A 129 -14.99 3.55 1.98
N MET A 130 -14.65 4.56 2.79
CA MET A 130 -13.99 5.79 2.30
C MET A 130 -12.48 5.71 2.48
N VAL A 131 -11.75 6.07 1.42
CA VAL A 131 -10.28 6.19 1.39
C VAL A 131 -9.93 7.63 1.04
N VAL A 132 -9.03 8.24 1.81
CA VAL A 132 -8.42 9.53 1.48
C VAL A 132 -7.03 9.25 0.93
N ALA A 133 -6.69 9.86 -0.20
CA ALA A 133 -5.37 9.74 -0.80
C ALA A 133 -4.82 11.12 -1.14
N ALA A 134 -3.49 11.25 -1.12
CA ALA A 134 -2.78 12.43 -1.57
C ALA A 134 -1.66 12.05 -2.53
N ASN A 135 -1.40 12.89 -3.54
CA ASN A 135 -0.34 12.67 -4.51
C ASN A 135 0.80 13.70 -4.39
N SER A 136 1.84 13.51 -5.19
CA SER A 136 3.06 14.32 -5.19
C SER A 136 2.86 15.76 -5.68
N THR A 137 1.71 16.10 -6.25
CA THR A 137 1.36 17.49 -6.64
C THR A 137 0.63 18.25 -5.55
N GLY A 138 0.38 17.63 -4.39
CA GLY A 138 -0.37 18.23 -3.29
C GLY A 138 -1.89 18.10 -3.42
N THR A 139 -2.37 17.30 -4.38
CA THR A 139 -3.80 17.03 -4.53
C THR A 139 -4.26 16.00 -3.49
N ILE A 140 -5.42 16.22 -2.88
CA ILE A 140 -6.07 15.27 -1.97
C ILE A 140 -7.43 14.87 -2.58
N LYS A 141 -7.67 13.57 -2.72
CA LYS A 141 -8.97 13.02 -3.17
C LYS A 141 -9.61 12.19 -2.06
N LEU A 142 -10.92 12.36 -1.90
CA LEU A 142 -11.77 11.46 -1.12
C LEU A 142 -12.37 10.46 -2.11
N LEU A 143 -12.15 9.18 -1.85
CA LEU A 143 -12.57 8.07 -2.69
C LEU A 143 -13.55 7.19 -1.91
N GLU A 144 -14.56 6.69 -2.59
CA GLU A 144 -15.50 5.72 -2.02
C GLU A 144 -15.33 4.38 -2.75
N MET A 145 -15.16 3.31 -1.97
CA MET A 145 -15.14 1.94 -2.48
C MET A 145 -16.59 1.48 -2.65
N VAL A 146 -16.98 1.19 -3.90
CA VAL A 146 -18.30 0.69 -4.30
C VAL A 146 -18.22 -0.75 -4.79
#